data_AF-L0IEM4-F1
#
_entry.id   AF-L0IEM4-F1
#
_cell.length_a   1.000
_cell.length_b   1.000
_cell.length_c   1.000
_cell.angle_alpha   90.00
_cell.angle_beta   90.00
_cell.angle_gamma   90.00
#
_symmetry.space_group_name_H-M   'P 1'
#
loop_
_entity.id
_entity.type
_entity.pdbx_description
1 polymer ?
#
loop_
_entity_poly.entity_id
_entity_poly.type
_entity_poly.pdbx_seq_one_letter_code
_entity_poly.pdbx_strand_id
1 'polypeptide(L)'
;MVMNVQSQLYSFLVMLYGGMIIAILYDIYKIIRIILKPKRIATDIGDIIFWILGTIVFIFFLYISNYAEIRFYSFLGFIIGILLYNILLSHFVIKLLLLVYRIAKNIFIKIYKIVTYPFIVAYNMLIMPIKYFTKMLGIPFTLVYNIISHFNIFKKKK
;
A
#
# COMPACT_ATOMS: atom_id res chain seq x y z
N MET A 1 -19.58 45.26 -10.29
CA MET A 1 -19.47 45.51 -8.84
C MET A 1 -18.02 45.81 -8.51
N VAL A 2 -17.73 46.89 -7.78
CA VAL A 2 -16.36 47.19 -7.34
C VAL A 2 -15.92 46.09 -6.37
N MET A 3 -14.80 45.42 -6.66
CA MET A 3 -14.25 44.39 -5.78
C MET A 3 -13.70 45.05 -4.51
N ASN A 4 -14.38 44.82 -3.39
CA ASN A 4 -13.91 45.26 -2.08
C ASN A 4 -12.69 44.40 -1.66
N VAL A 5 -11.72 44.99 -0.96
CA VAL A 5 -10.52 44.31 -0.42
C VAL A 5 -10.91 43.08 0.40
N GLN A 6 -12.02 43.15 1.14
CA GLN A 6 -12.56 42.02 1.89
C GLN A 6 -12.94 40.83 1.00
N SER A 7 -13.54 41.07 -0.17
CA SER A 7 -13.91 40.00 -1.11
C SER A 7 -12.69 39.34 -1.75
N GLN A 8 -11.63 40.12 -2.00
CA GLN A 8 -10.36 39.62 -2.50
C GLN A 8 -9.63 38.76 -1.46
N LEU A 9 -9.60 39.20 -0.20
CA LEU A 9 -9.04 38.43 0.91
C LEU A 9 -9.80 37.13 1.17
N TYR A 10 -11.15 37.17 1.18
CA TYR A 10 -11.96 35.97 1.31
C TYR A 10 -11.63 34.94 0.22
N SER A 11 -11.61 35.41 -1.02
CA SER A 11 -11.27 34.57 -2.17
C SER A 11 -9.88 33.95 -2.07
N PHE A 12 -8.90 34.75 -1.64
CA PHE A 12 -7.54 34.28 -1.43
C PHE A 12 -7.48 33.18 -0.37
N LEU A 13 -8.18 33.34 0.76
CA LEU A 13 -8.22 32.35 1.83
C LEU A 13 -8.92 31.05 1.40
N VAL A 14 -10.00 31.14 0.63
CA VAL A 14 -10.68 29.97 0.05
C VAL A 14 -9.74 29.20 -0.86
N MET A 15 -8.99 29.90 -1.73
CA MET A 15 -8.02 29.28 -2.62
C MET A 15 -6.83 28.70 -1.86
N LEU A 16 -6.37 29.36 -0.80
CA LEU A 16 -5.35 28.85 0.11
C LEU A 16 -5.79 27.54 0.73
N TYR A 17 -7.02 27.48 1.24
CA TYR A 17 -7.59 26.24 1.79
C TYR A 17 -7.69 25.13 0.74
N GLY A 18 -8.11 25.46 -0.49
CA GLY A 18 -8.10 24.52 -1.61
C GLY A 18 -6.70 23.97 -1.91
N GLY A 19 -5.67 24.82 -1.83
CA GLY A 19 -4.27 24.45 -1.95
C GLY A 19 -3.82 23.46 -0.86
N MET A 20 -4.26 23.66 0.38
CA MET A 20 -3.99 22.73 1.47
C MET A 20 -4.68 21.37 1.24
N ILE A 21 -5.93 21.37 0.75
CA ILE A 21 -6.67 20.14 0.45
C ILE A 21 -5.97 19.33 -0.63
N ILE A 22 -5.55 19.94 -1.74
CA ILE A 22 -4.86 19.19 -2.79
C ILE A 22 -3.53 18.62 -2.30
N ALA A 23 -2.84 19.31 -1.40
CA ALA A 23 -1.60 18.83 -0.80
C ALA A 23 -1.84 17.63 0.15
N ILE A 24 -2.95 17.61 0.90
CA ILE A 24 -3.39 16.42 1.67
C ILE A 24 -3.66 15.24 0.73
N LEU A 25 -4.40 15.47 -0.36
CA LEU A 25 -4.69 14.42 -1.35
C LEU A 25 -3.40 13.88 -1.97
N TYR A 26 -2.43 14.76 -2.23
CA TYR A 26 -1.11 14.36 -2.71
C TYR A 26 -0.35 13.48 -1.70
N ASP A 27 -0.38 13.81 -0.42
CA ASP A 27 0.27 12.99 0.62
C ASP A 27 -0.34 11.59 0.73
N ILE A 28 -1.68 11.48 0.61
CA ILE A 28 -2.37 10.20 0.54
C ILE A 28 -1.91 9.41 -0.70
N TYR A 29 -1.93 10.04 -1.87
CA TYR A 29 -1.47 9.43 -3.12
C TYR A 29 -0.01 8.95 -3.04
N LYS A 30 0.89 9.79 -2.51
CA LYS A 30 2.30 9.49 -2.29
C LYS A 30 2.50 8.27 -1.39
N ILE A 31 1.75 8.17 -0.29
CA ILE A 31 1.85 7.02 0.63
C ILE A 31 1.35 5.74 -0.02
N ILE A 32 0.22 5.80 -0.75
CA ILE A 32 -0.29 4.65 -1.52
C ILE A 32 0.77 4.16 -2.51
N ARG A 33 1.42 5.08 -3.24
CA ARG A 33 2.50 4.75 -4.19
C ARG A 33 3.70 4.09 -3.50
N ILE A 34 4.11 4.58 -2.32
CA ILE A 34 5.21 3.98 -1.53
C ILE A 34 4.87 2.57 -1.05
N ILE A 35 3.62 2.33 -0.65
CA ILE A 35 3.17 1.04 -0.10
C ILE A 35 2.98 0.01 -1.21
N LEU A 36 2.25 0.35 -2.27
CA LEU A 36 1.87 -0.59 -3.33
C LEU A 36 2.99 -0.87 -4.32
N LYS A 37 3.96 0.06 -4.47
CA LYS A 37 5.05 -0.01 -5.46
C LYS A 37 4.55 -0.49 -6.83
N PRO A 38 3.55 0.18 -7.43
CA PRO A 38 2.96 -0.25 -8.68
C PRO A 38 3.99 -0.28 -9.81
N LYS A 39 3.73 -1.10 -10.84
CA LYS A 39 4.51 -1.10 -12.08
C LYS A 39 4.45 0.30 -12.73
N ARG A 40 5.42 0.61 -13.60
CA ARG A 40 5.56 1.93 -14.25
C ARG A 40 4.25 2.45 -14.86
N ILE A 41 3.57 1.62 -15.67
CA ILE A 41 2.29 1.95 -16.32
C ILE A 41 1.20 2.36 -15.29
N ALA A 42 1.09 1.61 -14.19
CA ALA A 42 0.10 1.91 -13.16
C ALA A 42 0.45 3.19 -12.37
N THR A 43 1.73 3.55 -12.30
CA THR A 43 2.17 4.83 -11.74
C THR A 43 1.77 6.00 -12.65
N ASP A 44 2.01 5.85 -13.96
CA ASP A 44 1.68 6.88 -14.94
C ASP A 44 0.15 7.14 -14.98
N ILE A 45 -0.65 6.07 -14.92
CA ILE A 45 -2.12 6.17 -14.81
C ILE A 45 -2.52 6.88 -13.51
N GLY A 46 -1.90 6.51 -12.38
CA GLY A 46 -2.15 7.17 -11.10
C GLY A 46 -1.82 8.65 -11.11
N ASP A 47 -0.71 9.03 -11.74
CA ASP A 47 -0.31 10.44 -11.89
C ASP A 47 -1.36 11.18 -12.75
N ILE A 48 -1.79 10.62 -13.89
CA ILE A 48 -2.85 11.23 -14.73
C ILE A 48 -4.15 11.43 -13.93
N ILE A 49 -4.59 10.42 -13.17
CA ILE A 49 -5.79 10.51 -12.34
C ILE A 49 -5.63 11.62 -11.29
N PHE A 50 -4.45 11.72 -10.67
CA PHE A 50 -4.16 12.77 -9.69
C PHE A 50 -4.20 14.17 -10.33
N TRP A 51 -3.65 14.35 -11.53
CA TRP A 51 -3.71 15.62 -12.26
C TRP A 51 -5.15 16.03 -12.61
N ILE A 52 -5.98 15.07 -13.03
CA ILE A 52 -7.41 15.30 -13.29
C ILE A 52 -8.13 15.71 -11.99
N LEU A 53 -7.93 14.95 -10.91
CA LEU A 53 -8.51 15.27 -9.60
C LEU A 53 -8.06 16.64 -9.09
N GLY A 54 -6.78 16.97 -9.23
CA GLY A 54 -6.24 18.27 -8.83
C GLY A 54 -6.84 19.43 -9.61
N THR A 55 -7.08 19.23 -10.90
CA THR A 55 -7.77 20.22 -11.74
C THR A 55 -9.22 20.41 -11.31
N ILE A 56 -9.95 19.32 -11.05
CA ILE A 56 -11.34 19.37 -10.56
C ILE A 56 -11.41 20.11 -9.22
N VAL A 57 -10.53 19.77 -8.27
CA VAL A 57 -10.47 20.43 -6.96
C VAL A 57 -10.14 21.92 -7.12
N PHE A 58 -9.16 22.26 -7.95
CA PHE A 58 -8.79 23.64 -8.22
C PHE A 58 -9.96 24.45 -8.80
N ILE A 59 -10.64 23.93 -9.82
CA ILE A 59 -11.81 24.57 -10.44
C ILE A 59 -12.96 24.70 -9.43
N PHE A 60 -13.19 23.70 -8.60
CA PHE A 60 -14.21 23.73 -7.55
C PHE A 60 -13.96 24.88 -6.57
N PHE A 61 -12.72 25.06 -6.09
CA PHE A 61 -12.38 26.18 -5.21
C PHE A 61 -12.37 27.54 -5.93
N LEU A 62 -12.01 27.59 -7.22
CA LEU A 62 -12.19 28.78 -8.04
C LEU A 62 -13.67 29.18 -8.18
N TYR A 63 -14.54 28.20 -8.35
CA TYR A 63 -15.98 28.42 -8.44
C TYR A 63 -16.54 28.99 -7.14
N ILE A 64 -16.18 28.41 -6.00
CA ILE A 64 -16.62 28.90 -4.69
C ILE A 64 -16.07 30.30 -4.39
N SER A 65 -14.82 30.57 -4.76
CA SER A 65 -14.19 31.86 -4.44
C SER A 65 -14.69 33.02 -5.30
N ASN A 66 -14.80 32.84 -6.62
CA ASN A 66 -15.15 33.93 -7.55
C ASN A 66 -15.91 33.44 -8.80
N TYR A 67 -16.79 32.44 -8.67
CA TYR A 67 -17.58 31.93 -9.81
C TYR A 67 -16.71 31.53 -11.01
N ALA A 68 -15.55 30.92 -10.73
CA ALA A 68 -14.58 30.45 -11.71
C ALA A 68 -13.84 31.54 -12.49
N GLU A 69 -13.87 32.79 -12.02
CA GLU A 69 -12.98 33.83 -12.53
C GLU A 69 -11.51 33.55 -12.16
N ILE A 70 -10.69 33.42 -13.19
CA ILE A 70 -9.25 33.20 -13.10
C ILE A 70 -8.57 34.53 -12.75
N ARG A 71 -8.17 34.69 -11.48
CA ARG A 71 -7.50 35.90 -10.98
C ARG A 71 -6.15 35.56 -10.37
N PHE A 72 -5.16 36.44 -10.52
CA PHE A 72 -3.77 36.18 -10.12
C PHE A 72 -3.62 35.83 -8.63
N TYR A 73 -4.31 36.55 -7.74
CA TYR A 73 -4.27 36.27 -6.31
C TYR A 73 -4.89 34.91 -5.94
N SER A 74 -5.82 34.39 -6.75
CA SER A 74 -6.40 33.05 -6.54
C SER A 74 -5.34 31.96 -6.76
N PHE A 75 -4.51 32.09 -7.80
CA PHE A 75 -3.39 31.18 -8.03
C PHE A 75 -2.34 31.30 -6.93
N LEU A 76 -1.98 32.53 -6.53
CA LEU A 76 -1.05 32.74 -5.43
C LEU A 76 -1.54 32.10 -4.14
N GLY A 77 -2.82 32.31 -3.78
CA GLY A 77 -3.43 31.68 -2.62
C GLY A 77 -3.30 30.16 -2.67
N PHE A 78 -3.64 29.55 -3.80
CA PHE A 78 -3.53 28.11 -3.99
C PHE A 78 -2.10 27.58 -3.84
N ILE A 79 -1.13 28.20 -4.50
CA ILE A 79 0.29 27.82 -4.42
C ILE A 79 0.81 28.00 -2.99
N ILE A 80 0.50 29.12 -2.34
CA ILE A 80 0.88 29.37 -0.95
C ILE A 80 0.25 28.33 -0.04
N GLY A 81 -1.02 27.96 -0.25
CA GLY A 81 -1.70 26.91 0.51
C GLY A 81 -1.00 25.56 0.42
N ILE A 82 -0.57 25.16 -0.78
CA ILE A 82 0.21 23.94 -0.99
C ILE A 82 1.53 24.01 -0.22
N LEU A 83 2.28 25.11 -0.37
CA LEU A 83 3.58 25.28 0.28
C LEU A 83 3.44 25.31 1.82
N LEU A 84 2.47 26.04 2.34
CA LEU A 84 2.18 26.16 3.75
C LEU A 84 1.86 24.80 4.36
N TYR A 85 1.00 24.02 3.69
CA TYR A 85 0.69 22.66 4.10
C TYR A 85 1.94 21.77 4.10
N ASN A 86 2.73 21.81 3.03
CA ASN A 86 3.93 20.98 2.89
C ASN A 86 4.97 21.26 3.96
N ILE A 87 5.14 22.54 4.35
CA ILE A 87 6.12 22.94 5.37
C ILE A 87 5.60 22.64 6.79
N LEU A 88 4.34 22.93 7.08
CA LEU A 88 3.83 22.88 8.46
C LEU A 88 3.17 21.55 8.83
N LEU A 89 2.40 20.95 7.93
CA LEU A 89 1.44 19.88 8.25
C LEU A 89 1.81 18.52 7.65
N SER A 90 2.47 18.50 6.50
CA SER A 90 2.76 17.25 5.77
C SER A 90 3.48 16.21 6.64
N HIS A 91 4.47 16.62 7.45
CA HIS A 91 5.17 15.67 8.33
C HIS A 91 4.24 14.98 9.34
N PHE A 92 3.27 15.72 9.90
CA PHE A 92 2.30 15.16 10.85
C PHE A 92 1.31 14.24 10.13
N VAL A 93 0.80 14.67 8.97
CA VAL A 93 -0.17 13.90 8.20
C VAL A 93 0.44 12.60 7.68
N ILE A 94 1.67 12.64 7.16
CA ILE A 94 2.38 11.45 6.70
C ILE A 94 2.60 10.46 7.85
N LYS A 95 3.04 10.94 9.02
CA LYS A 95 3.20 10.09 10.22
C LYS A 95 1.88 9.43 10.63
N LEU A 96 0.79 10.19 10.63
CA LEU A 96 -0.54 9.69 10.97
C LEU A 96 -1.00 8.63 9.97
N LEU A 97 -0.87 8.89 8.67
CA LEU A 97 -1.24 7.94 7.61
C LEU A 97 -0.42 6.64 7.70
N LEU A 98 0.88 6.72 7.99
CA LEU A 98 1.73 5.54 8.20
C LEU A 98 1.36 4.76 9.46
N LEU A 99 0.96 5.45 10.53
CA LEU A 99 0.47 4.81 11.76
C LEU A 99 -0.83 4.05 11.49
N VAL A 100 -1.79 4.69 10.81
CA VAL A 100 -3.06 4.05 10.40
C VAL A 100 -2.78 2.81 9.55
N TYR A 101 -1.88 2.91 8.56
CA TYR A 101 -1.48 1.78 7.74
C TYR A 101 -0.87 0.63 8.56
N ARG A 102 0.02 0.94 9.51
CA ARG A 102 0.66 -0.07 10.37
C ARG A 102 -0.36 -0.81 11.23
N ILE A 103 -1.33 -0.08 11.80
CA ILE A 103 -2.42 -0.68 12.58
C ILE A 103 -3.26 -1.59 11.69
N ALA A 104 -3.70 -1.10 10.52
CA ALA A 104 -4.51 -1.87 9.58
C ALA A 104 -3.78 -3.16 9.13
N LYS A 105 -2.49 -3.06 8.80
CA LYS A 105 -1.65 -4.21 8.44
C LYS A 105 -1.57 -5.24 9.57
N ASN A 106 -1.36 -4.80 10.80
CA ASN A 106 -1.27 -5.71 11.95
C ASN A 106 -2.59 -6.44 12.22
N ILE A 107 -3.72 -5.74 12.08
CA ILE A 107 -5.06 -6.35 12.18
C ILE A 107 -5.24 -7.40 11.09
N PHE A 108 -4.91 -7.06 9.84
CA PHE A 108 -5.05 -7.99 8.71
C PHE A 108 -4.19 -9.25 8.89
N ILE A 109 -2.93 -9.11 9.34
CA ILE A 109 -2.05 -10.26 9.62
C ILE A 109 -2.62 -11.14 10.73
N LYS A 110 -3.16 -10.54 11.81
CA LYS A 110 -3.80 -11.31 12.89
C LYS A 110 -5.00 -12.11 12.37
N ILE A 111 -5.88 -11.48 11.59
CA ILE A 111 -7.04 -12.15 10.99
C ILE A 111 -6.57 -13.28 10.08
N TYR A 112 -5.62 -13.02 9.18
CA TYR A 112 -5.08 -14.03 8.28
C TYR A 112 -4.49 -15.23 9.04
N LYS A 113 -3.73 -14.98 10.11
CA LYS A 113 -3.18 -16.05 10.96
C LYS A 113 -4.28 -16.85 11.65
N ILE A 114 -5.30 -16.21 12.22
CA ILE A 114 -6.41 -16.89 12.88
C ILE A 114 -7.15 -17.81 11.89
N VAL A 115 -7.38 -17.32 10.66
CA VAL A 115 -8.09 -18.08 9.62
C VAL A 115 -7.23 -19.23 9.08
N THR A 116 -5.93 -19.01 8.86
CA THR A 116 -5.05 -20.02 8.25
C THR A 116 -4.52 -21.06 9.24
N TYR A 117 -4.41 -20.71 10.53
CA TYR A 117 -3.91 -21.60 11.56
C TYR A 117 -4.65 -22.95 11.66
N PRO A 118 -6.00 -23.03 11.70
CA PRO A 118 -6.69 -24.33 11.76
C PRO A 118 -6.41 -25.20 10.53
N PHE A 119 -6.28 -24.61 9.34
CA PHE A 119 -5.93 -25.34 8.12
C PHE A 119 -4.51 -25.89 8.16
N ILE A 120 -3.55 -25.10 8.65
CA ILE A 120 -2.15 -25.54 8.78
C ILE A 120 -2.03 -26.69 9.80
N VAL A 121 -2.73 -26.59 10.94
CA VAL A 121 -2.75 -27.65 11.96
C VAL A 121 -3.41 -28.92 11.41
N ALA A 122 -4.55 -28.80 10.72
CA ALA A 122 -5.22 -29.94 10.10
C ALA A 122 -4.34 -30.64 9.05
N TYR A 123 -3.67 -29.86 8.17
CA TYR A 123 -2.73 -30.38 7.19
C TYR A 123 -1.55 -31.11 7.83
N ASN A 124 -0.96 -30.51 8.87
CA ASN A 124 0.15 -31.12 9.59
C ASN A 124 -0.28 -32.39 10.32
N MET A 125 -1.48 -32.43 10.93
CA MET A 125 -2.04 -33.64 11.55
C MET A 125 -2.20 -34.80 10.56
N LEU A 126 -2.57 -34.52 9.29
CA LEU A 126 -2.73 -35.55 8.26
C LEU A 126 -1.40 -36.07 7.70
N ILE A 127 -0.38 -35.23 7.57
CA ILE A 127 0.92 -35.62 6.96
C ILE A 127 1.90 -36.23 7.95
N MET A 128 1.78 -35.88 9.24
CA MET A 128 2.61 -36.45 10.30
C MET A 128 2.59 -38.00 10.33
N PRO A 129 1.44 -38.70 10.23
CA PRO A 129 1.42 -40.16 10.15
C PRO A 129 2.03 -40.71 8.86
N ILE A 130 1.83 -40.03 7.73
CA ILE A 130 2.38 -40.44 6.42
C ILE A 130 3.91 -40.35 6.44
N LYS A 131 4.48 -39.26 6.96
CA LYS A 131 5.95 -39.13 7.12
C LYS A 131 6.51 -40.23 8.02
N TYR A 132 5.81 -40.56 9.11
CA TYR A 132 6.23 -41.63 10.01
C TYR A 132 6.22 -43.00 9.31
N PHE A 133 5.16 -43.29 8.53
CA PHE A 133 5.04 -44.52 7.74
C PHE A 133 6.13 -44.65 6.66
N THR A 134 6.40 -43.58 5.91
CA THR A 134 7.47 -43.61 4.89
C THR A 134 8.85 -43.87 5.49
N LYS A 135 9.10 -43.37 6.71
CA LYS A 135 10.36 -43.60 7.43
C LYS A 135 10.44 -45.04 7.97
N MET A 136 9.31 -45.60 8.44
CA MET A 136 9.22 -46.99 8.92
C MET A 136 9.42 -48.01 7.79
N LEU A 137 8.87 -47.76 6.60
CA LEU A 137 9.01 -48.62 5.42
C LEU A 137 10.39 -48.52 4.73
N GLY A 138 11.13 -47.43 4.92
CA GLY A 138 12.49 -47.30 4.39
C GLY A 138 13.51 -48.25 5.06
N ILE A 139 13.27 -48.67 6.30
CA ILE A 139 14.15 -49.55 7.09
C ILE A 139 14.22 -50.98 6.54
N PRO A 140 13.10 -51.67 6.22
CA PRO A 140 13.17 -52.99 5.58
C PRO A 140 13.77 -52.93 4.17
N PHE A 141 13.56 -51.84 3.43
CA PHE A 141 14.10 -51.71 2.08
C PHE A 141 15.64 -51.61 2.06
N THR A 142 16.24 -50.87 3.00
CA THR A 142 17.71 -50.81 3.15
C THR A 142 18.30 -52.12 3.65
N LEU A 143 17.60 -52.85 4.53
CA LEU A 143 18.00 -54.18 4.98
C LEU A 143 18.00 -55.19 3.82
N VAL A 144 16.92 -55.24 3.02
CA VAL A 144 16.82 -56.13 1.85
C VAL A 144 17.89 -55.77 0.81
N TYR A 145 18.13 -54.48 0.56
CA TYR A 145 19.18 -54.03 -0.36
C TYR A 145 20.59 -54.46 0.07
N ASN A 146 20.92 -54.33 1.36
CA ASN A 146 22.20 -54.78 1.90
C ASN A 146 22.36 -56.31 1.86
N ILE A 147 21.28 -57.07 2.07
CA ILE A 147 21.33 -58.53 1.98
C ILE A 147 21.56 -58.96 0.51
N ILE A 148 20.84 -58.38 -0.44
CA ILE A 148 20.99 -58.70 -1.87
C ILE A 148 22.37 -58.30 -2.39
N SER A 149 22.89 -57.14 -1.99
CA SER A 149 24.23 -56.69 -2.40
C SER A 149 25.32 -57.61 -1.83
N HIS A 150 25.16 -58.10 -0.60
CA HIS A 150 26.08 -59.05 0.00
C HIS A 150 26.07 -60.41 -0.73
N PHE A 151 24.90 -60.90 -1.14
CA PHE A 151 24.76 -62.14 -1.92
C PHE A 151 25.34 -62.02 -3.35
N ASN A 152 25.21 -60.85 -3.98
CA ASN A 152 25.78 -60.60 -5.31
C ASN A 152 27.32 -60.61 -5.31
N ILE A 153 27.96 -60.25 -4.19
CA ILE A 153 29.42 -60.35 -4.02
C ILE A 153 29.87 -61.82 -3.97
N PHE A 154 29.07 -62.70 -3.36
CA PHE A 154 29.37 -64.14 -3.29
C PHE A 154 29.14 -64.87 -4.62
N LYS A 155 28.17 -64.42 -5.43
CA LYS A 155 27.89 -65.03 -6.74
C LYS A 155 28.96 -64.71 -7.81
N LYS A 156 29.75 -63.66 -7.61
CA LYS A 156 30.82 -63.23 -8.53
C LYS A 156 32.18 -63.94 -8.32
N LYS A 157 32.24 -64.88 -7.36
CA LYS A 157 33.48 -65.56 -6.92
C LYS A 157 33.54 -67.06 -7.23
N LYS A 158 32.60 -67.59 -8.00
CA LYS A 158 32.67 -68.90 -8.67
C LYS A 158 32.82 -68.68 -10.16
#